data_AF-A0A7K1LA34-F1
#
_entry.id   AF-A0A7K1LA34-F1
#
_cell.length_a   1.000
_cell.length_b   1.000
_cell.length_c   1.000
_cell.angle_alpha   90.00
_cell.angle_beta   90.00
_cell.angle_gamma   90.00
#
_symmetry.space_group_name_H-M   'P 1'
#
loop_
_entity.id
_entity.type
_entity.pdbx_description
1 polymer ?
#
loop_
_entity_poly.entity_id
_entity_poly.type
_entity_poly.pdbx_seq_one_letter_code
_entity_poly.pdbx_strand_id
1 'polypeptide(L)'
;MGVKGRFGLVATGGAGAVALLAAGCGGGGVGRLASGDSKTTVTITPANGTAQVRPDGTIEVKASGGKLEKVTVQGNQGAAITGRLAGDRKSWRSGRTLTPGASYTVTAQARGGGKTSTVTSAFTTLKPAKTLSITDITPNLSGERVGVGMPIMLRFNRPVTDKAAVERALQVTPDKPVEGAWNWIAPDQVTYRTKTYWQPHQRVRFQARLAGVNAGGGVYGAKDAEQVITIGAAQITTGSIAKHHMTVKRDGRTLRTIPFSAGNGETREFTTTSGVHLLMEKGNPVTMVSPGRQEGDPGYYKQVVNHAVRFSNSGEYVHAAPWSVGSQGSANVSHGCLNVSPSNASWFYDIMQRGDVIDLTGTSRQLEPDNGWGQWQMSFEKWRQGSALS
;
A
#
# COMPACT_ATOMS: atom_id res chain seq x y z
N MET A 1 -32.30 60.48 24.92
CA MET A 1 -32.72 59.91 26.22
C MET A 1 -32.08 58.53 26.32
N GLY A 2 -31.03 58.21 27.08
CA GLY A 2 -30.31 58.89 28.15
C GLY A 2 -30.66 58.31 29.52
N VAL A 3 -29.97 57.25 29.98
CA VAL A 3 -29.61 56.88 31.39
C VAL A 3 -28.56 55.74 31.29
N LYS A 4 -27.25 55.96 31.47
CA LYS A 4 -26.41 55.98 32.69
C LYS A 4 -26.34 54.67 33.50
N GLY A 5 -25.14 54.07 33.52
CA GLY A 5 -24.65 53.12 34.53
C GLY A 5 -23.12 53.26 34.65
N ARG A 6 -22.64 53.49 35.87
CA ARG A 6 -21.29 53.94 36.26
C ARG A 6 -20.52 52.81 36.97
N PHE A 7 -19.20 52.80 36.77
CA PHE A 7 -18.10 52.35 37.68
C PHE A 7 -17.98 50.82 37.91
N GLY A 8 -16.79 50.23 38.04
CA GLY A 8 -15.49 50.80 38.41
C GLY A 8 -14.28 49.98 37.93
N LEU A 9 -13.15 50.68 37.99
CA LEU A 9 -11.79 50.29 37.69
C LEU A 9 -11.26 49.32 38.75
N VAL A 10 -10.62 48.21 38.36
CA VAL A 10 -9.68 47.48 39.24
C VAL A 10 -8.33 47.45 38.52
N ALA A 11 -7.40 48.24 39.05
CA ALA A 11 -6.00 48.18 38.74
C ALA A 11 -5.34 47.19 39.71
N THR A 12 -4.69 46.15 39.19
CA THR A 12 -3.63 45.42 39.90
C THR A 12 -2.46 45.31 38.96
N GLY A 13 -1.41 46.07 39.29
CA GLY A 13 -0.13 46.03 38.61
C GLY A 13 0.60 44.72 38.84
N GLY A 14 1.34 44.30 37.82
CA GLY A 14 2.29 43.19 37.88
C GLY A 14 3.33 43.42 36.80
N ALA A 15 4.43 44.06 37.18
CA ALA A 15 5.60 44.23 36.33
C ALA A 15 6.21 42.86 36.02
N GLY A 16 6.30 42.53 34.73
CA GLY A 16 7.01 41.35 34.24
C GLY A 16 7.62 41.67 32.89
N ALA A 17 8.93 41.92 32.89
CA ALA A 17 9.70 42.37 31.73
C ALA A 17 9.53 41.46 30.50
N VAL A 18 9.11 42.06 29.39
CA VAL A 18 9.14 41.44 28.06
C VAL A 18 10.58 41.52 27.54
N ALA A 19 11.31 40.42 27.65
CA ALA A 19 12.57 40.25 26.92
C ALA A 19 12.27 39.70 25.53
N LEU A 20 12.15 40.60 24.55
CA LEU A 20 12.21 40.30 23.13
C LEU A 20 13.65 39.89 22.77
N LEU A 21 13.87 38.62 22.45
CA LEU A 21 15.08 38.19 21.74
C LEU A 21 14.68 37.76 20.32
N ALA A 22 14.96 38.64 19.37
CA ALA A 22 15.07 38.31 17.97
C ALA A 22 16.40 37.57 17.74
N ALA A 23 16.35 36.38 17.15
CA ALA A 23 17.51 35.73 16.54
C ALA A 23 17.08 34.79 15.40
N GLY A 24 17.45 35.19 14.18
CA GLY A 24 18.09 34.38 13.12
C GLY A 24 17.56 32.99 12.77
N CYS A 25 17.18 32.83 11.50
CA CYS A 25 17.08 31.56 10.79
C CYS A 25 18.35 30.69 10.96
N GLY A 26 18.16 29.40 11.29
CA GLY A 26 19.15 28.35 11.05
C GLY A 26 19.39 27.40 12.23
N GLY A 27 19.08 26.12 12.03
CA GLY A 27 19.66 25.00 12.79
C GLY A 27 18.81 24.49 13.96
N GLY A 28 18.54 23.18 13.94
CA GLY A 28 17.90 22.47 15.05
C GLY A 28 18.71 22.61 16.34
N GLY A 29 18.21 23.44 17.25
CA GLY A 29 18.82 23.66 18.56
C GLY A 29 18.64 22.46 19.49
N VAL A 30 19.64 22.25 20.35
CA VAL A 30 19.64 21.24 21.42
C VAL A 30 19.24 21.93 22.72
N GLY A 31 18.14 21.50 23.34
CA GLY A 31 17.61 22.11 24.56
C GLY A 31 18.25 21.47 25.79
N ARG A 32 18.89 22.29 26.64
CA ARG A 32 19.50 21.85 27.90
C ARG A 32 18.74 22.51 29.06
N LEU A 33 18.02 21.70 29.84
CA LEU A 33 17.44 22.15 31.11
C LEU A 33 18.28 21.54 32.24
N ALA A 34 19.04 22.38 32.92
CA ALA A 34 19.77 22.00 34.13
C ALA A 34 18.84 22.14 35.33
N SER A 35 18.43 21.03 35.95
CA SER A 35 17.88 21.06 37.30
C SER A 35 19.05 21.18 38.29
N GLY A 36 19.00 22.19 39.16
CA GLY A 36 20.01 22.44 40.19
C GLY A 36 20.43 21.19 40.97
N ASP A 37 21.71 21.15 41.33
CA ASP A 37 22.37 20.19 42.23
C ASP A 37 22.41 18.70 41.85
N SER A 38 22.16 18.34 40.59
CA SER A 38 22.49 17.00 40.09
C SER A 38 23.57 17.07 39.01
N LYS A 39 24.66 16.30 39.15
CA LYS A 39 25.64 16.08 38.07
C LYS A 39 25.03 15.40 36.83
N THR A 40 23.73 15.07 36.87
CA THR A 40 23.00 14.42 35.80
C THR A 40 22.37 15.46 34.88
N THR A 41 22.85 15.53 33.64
CA THR A 41 22.24 16.35 32.58
C THR A 41 21.46 15.44 31.63
N VAL A 42 20.20 15.79 31.35
CA VAL A 42 19.38 15.15 30.31
C VAL A 42 19.16 16.13 29.17
N THR A 43 19.42 15.68 27.96
CA THR A 43 19.21 16.41 26.72
C THR A 43 18.12 15.73 25.92
N ILE A 44 17.12 16.49 25.49
CA ILE A 44 16.04 16.01 24.61
C ILE A 44 16.14 16.76 23.29
N THR A 45 16.15 16.00 22.20
CA THR A 45 16.06 16.50 20.84
C THR A 45 14.79 15.94 20.21
N PRO A 46 13.88 16.76 19.68
CA PRO A 46 13.94 18.24 19.58
C PRO A 46 13.88 18.98 20.93
N ALA A 47 14.45 20.19 20.95
CA ALA A 47 14.47 21.06 22.13
C ALA A 47 13.09 21.61 22.50
N ASN A 48 12.92 21.98 23.76
CA ASN A 48 11.68 22.56 24.26
C ASN A 48 11.38 23.89 23.54
N GLY A 49 10.12 24.08 23.12
CA GLY A 49 9.66 25.24 22.35
C GLY A 49 9.99 25.19 20.85
N THR A 50 10.69 24.16 20.36
CA THR A 50 11.03 24.10 18.92
C THR A 50 9.76 23.98 18.08
N ALA A 51 9.64 24.83 17.07
CA ALA A 51 8.59 24.75 16.07
C ALA A 51 9.13 24.26 14.73
N GLN A 52 8.23 23.79 13.86
CA GLN A 52 8.58 23.36 12.49
C GLN A 52 9.64 22.26 12.43
N VAL A 53 9.67 21.38 13.43
CA VAL A 53 10.56 20.20 13.43
C VAL A 53 10.25 19.34 12.21
N ARG A 54 11.30 18.93 11.49
CA ARG A 54 11.14 18.03 10.34
C ARG A 54 10.48 16.69 10.77
N PRO A 55 9.39 16.26 10.12
CA PRO A 55 8.65 15.06 10.53
C PRO A 55 9.42 13.75 10.30
N ASP A 56 10.41 13.74 9.40
CA ASP A 56 11.25 12.58 9.09
C ASP A 56 12.37 12.33 10.10
N GLY A 57 12.54 13.23 11.06
CA GLY A 57 13.46 13.04 12.18
C GLY A 57 12.93 12.05 13.23
N THR A 58 13.83 11.66 14.13
CA THR A 58 13.51 10.87 15.33
C THR A 58 13.67 11.73 16.59
N ILE A 59 12.97 11.39 17.65
CA ILE A 59 13.22 11.94 18.98
C ILE A 59 14.42 11.20 19.59
N GLU A 60 15.38 11.95 20.11
CA GLU A 60 16.53 11.43 20.87
C GLU A 60 16.53 12.00 22.28
N VAL A 61 16.80 11.15 23.26
CA VAL A 61 17.04 11.55 24.65
C VAL A 61 18.39 11.01 25.07
N LYS A 62 19.25 11.86 25.64
CA LYS A 62 20.59 11.48 26.13
C LYS A 62 20.78 11.91 27.58
N ALA A 63 21.36 11.05 28.38
CA ALA A 63 21.76 11.35 29.76
C ALA A 63 23.28 11.35 29.91
N SER A 64 23.82 12.35 30.60
CA SER A 64 25.21 12.45 31.04
C SER A 64 25.25 12.55 32.56
N GLY A 65 26.23 11.92 33.21
CA GLY A 65 26.33 11.88 34.67
C GLY A 65 25.20 11.12 35.38
N GLY A 66 24.50 10.22 34.67
CA GLY A 66 23.41 9.38 35.17
C GLY A 66 22.89 8.39 34.11
N LYS A 67 21.80 7.70 34.42
CA LYS A 67 21.11 6.75 33.52
C LYS A 67 19.64 7.12 33.36
N LEU A 68 19.11 6.97 32.15
CA LEU A 68 17.68 7.10 31.88
C LEU A 68 16.90 5.96 32.55
N GLU A 69 15.82 6.31 33.23
CA GLU A 69 14.89 5.37 33.87
C GLU A 69 13.68 5.13 32.98
N LYS A 70 13.07 6.23 32.50
CA LYS A 70 11.83 6.20 31.73
C LYS A 70 11.82 7.36 30.72
N VAL A 71 11.35 7.07 29.51
CA VAL A 71 11.05 8.10 28.50
C VAL A 71 9.64 7.85 27.99
N THR A 72 8.80 8.88 28.02
CA THR A 72 7.44 8.85 27.49
C THR A 72 7.25 9.98 26.49
N VAL A 73 6.56 9.69 25.40
CA VAL A 73 6.21 10.68 24.39
C VAL A 73 4.70 10.71 24.24
N GLN A 74 4.12 11.89 24.41
CA GLN A 74 2.70 12.16 24.18
C GLN A 74 2.59 13.03 22.93
N GLY A 75 1.76 12.62 21.98
CA GLY A 75 1.42 13.41 20.79
C GLY A 75 -0.06 13.76 20.81
N ASN A 76 -0.43 14.90 20.24
CA ASN A 76 -1.83 15.30 20.12
C ASN A 76 -2.60 14.55 19.01
N GLN A 77 -1.87 13.93 18.08
CA GLN A 77 -2.44 13.18 16.95
C GLN A 77 -1.45 12.14 16.42
N GLY A 78 -1.97 11.25 15.58
CA GLY A 78 -1.19 10.19 14.94
C GLY A 78 -0.94 9.00 15.85
N ALA A 79 -0.05 8.12 15.40
CA ALA A 79 0.28 6.90 16.13
C ALA A 79 1.16 7.17 17.35
N ALA A 80 1.06 6.30 18.36
CA ALA A 80 1.90 6.35 19.54
C ALA A 80 3.39 6.27 19.17
N ILE A 81 4.21 7.12 19.79
CA ILE A 81 5.66 7.13 19.60
C ILE A 81 6.30 6.28 20.69
N THR A 82 6.64 5.04 20.35
CA THR A 82 7.51 4.20 21.17
C THR A 82 8.96 4.37 20.73
N GLY A 83 9.89 3.80 21.49
CA GLY A 83 11.31 3.86 21.17
C GLY A 83 12.15 2.87 21.95
N ARG A 84 13.43 2.84 21.62
CA ARG A 84 14.39 1.89 22.19
C ARG A 84 15.34 2.61 23.14
N LEU A 85 15.42 2.10 24.37
CA LEU A 85 16.46 2.48 25.33
C LEU A 85 17.72 1.65 25.04
N ALA A 86 18.89 2.31 24.97
CA ALA A 86 20.17 1.63 24.82
C ALA A 86 20.51 0.79 26.07
N GLY A 87 21.33 -0.25 25.90
CA GLY A 87 21.70 -1.16 26.99
C GLY A 87 22.43 -0.48 28.15
N ASP A 88 23.23 0.55 27.85
CA ASP A 88 23.89 1.39 28.84
C ASP A 88 22.94 2.39 29.55
N ARG A 89 21.70 2.48 29.05
CA ARG A 89 20.64 3.40 29.47
C ARG A 89 21.03 4.88 29.39
N LYS A 90 22.02 5.24 28.57
CA LYS A 90 22.42 6.64 28.38
C LYS A 90 21.71 7.31 27.22
N SER A 91 21.09 6.53 26.33
CA SER A 91 20.33 7.08 25.21
C SER A 91 19.02 6.34 24.95
N TRP A 92 18.03 7.07 24.48
CA TRP A 92 16.76 6.55 23.97
C TRP A 92 16.48 7.20 22.61
N ARG A 93 15.93 6.43 21.67
CA ARG A 93 15.55 6.92 20.34
C ARG A 93 14.15 6.46 19.97
N SER A 94 13.32 7.32 19.38
CA SER A 94 12.02 6.92 18.84
C SER A 94 12.18 5.87 17.73
N GLY A 95 11.26 4.91 17.69
CA GLY A 95 11.27 3.81 16.71
C GLY A 95 10.61 4.15 15.38
N ARG A 96 10.18 5.40 15.21
CA ARG A 96 9.46 5.91 14.04
C ARG A 96 9.62 7.41 13.87
N THR A 97 9.26 7.88 12.68
CA THR A 97 9.06 9.28 12.30
C THR A 97 7.83 9.88 12.99
N LEU A 98 7.69 11.19 12.87
CA LEU A 98 6.69 12.01 13.55
C LEU A 98 5.55 12.39 12.61
N THR A 99 4.35 12.55 13.14
CA THR A 99 3.19 12.96 12.32
C THR A 99 3.32 14.43 11.93
N PRO A 100 3.21 14.80 10.63
CA PRO A 100 3.29 16.19 10.21
C PRO A 100 2.24 17.10 10.88
N GLY A 101 2.62 18.32 11.22
CA GLY A 101 1.75 19.29 11.89
C GLY A 101 1.27 18.90 13.28
N ALA A 102 1.84 17.87 13.91
CA ALA A 102 1.54 17.44 15.26
C ALA A 102 2.39 18.17 16.32
N SER A 103 1.86 18.20 17.55
CA SER A 103 2.55 18.66 18.75
C SER A 103 2.91 17.46 19.62
N TYR A 104 4.12 17.49 20.18
CA TYR A 104 4.65 16.43 21.03
C TYR A 104 5.16 16.98 22.36
N THR A 105 5.01 16.19 23.41
CA THR A 105 5.64 16.38 24.71
C THR A 105 6.41 15.12 25.09
N VAL A 106 7.71 15.26 25.29
CA VAL A 106 8.62 14.21 25.70
C VAL A 106 8.97 14.44 27.16
N THR A 107 8.79 13.43 28.00
CA THR A 107 9.20 13.46 29.41
C THR A 107 10.23 12.36 29.64
N ALA A 108 11.39 12.74 30.17
CA ALA A 108 12.49 11.85 30.47
C ALA A 108 12.83 11.92 31.96
N GLN A 109 12.91 10.76 32.59
CA GLN A 109 13.39 10.60 33.96
C GLN A 109 14.78 9.98 33.92
N ALA A 110 15.72 10.56 34.66
CA ALA A 110 17.07 10.05 34.79
C ALA A 110 17.52 10.04 36.25
N ARG A 111 18.35 9.06 36.63
CA ARG A 111 18.95 8.96 37.96
C ARG A 111 20.46 9.08 37.89
N GLY A 112 21.03 9.90 38.77
CA GLY A 112 22.47 9.95 39.01
C GLY A 112 22.79 10.68 40.31
N GLY A 113 23.92 10.34 40.93
CA GLY A 113 24.28 10.84 42.26
C GLY A 113 23.23 10.56 43.34
N GLY A 114 22.47 9.47 43.22
CA GLY A 114 21.41 9.08 44.15
C GLY A 114 20.07 9.83 43.99
N LYS A 115 19.97 10.82 43.11
CA LYS A 115 18.74 11.61 42.88
C LYS A 115 18.15 11.33 41.50
N THR A 116 16.82 11.44 41.40
CA THR A 116 16.08 11.34 40.14
C THR A 116 15.71 12.74 39.66
N SER A 117 16.02 13.07 38.42
CA SER A 117 15.61 14.31 37.74
C SER A 117 14.61 13.99 36.63
N THR A 118 13.64 14.89 36.45
CA THR A 118 12.65 14.81 35.36
C THR A 118 12.84 16.02 34.45
N VAL A 119 12.98 15.78 33.15
CA VAL A 119 13.12 16.82 32.13
C VAL A 119 12.04 16.62 31.08
N THR A 120 11.41 17.72 30.67
CA THR A 120 10.36 17.73 29.65
C THR A 120 10.75 18.62 28.48
N SER A 121 10.36 18.21 27.27
CA SER A 121 10.47 19.00 26.05
C SER A 121 9.17 18.94 25.27
N ALA A 122 8.58 20.09 24.97
CA ALA A 122 7.45 20.23 24.07
C ALA A 122 7.89 20.85 22.74
N PHE A 123 7.42 20.34 21.61
CA PHE A 123 7.76 20.86 20.29
C PHE A 123 6.63 20.59 19.27
N THR A 124 6.65 21.31 18.15
CA THR A 124 5.72 21.10 17.02
C THR A 124 6.46 20.73 15.74
N THR A 125 5.83 19.90 14.93
CA THR A 125 6.37 19.47 13.64
C THR A 125 5.89 20.36 12.50
N LEU A 126 6.68 20.41 11.44
CA LEU A 126 6.36 21.10 10.18
C LEU A 126 5.02 20.59 9.63
N LYS A 127 4.17 21.53 9.22
CA LYS A 127 2.96 21.26 8.43
C LYS A 127 3.28 21.50 6.96
N PRO A 128 3.53 20.45 6.16
CA PRO A 128 3.89 20.63 4.76
C PRO A 128 2.70 21.14 3.94
N ALA A 129 2.97 21.92 2.89
CA ALA A 129 1.94 22.39 1.96
C ALA A 129 1.30 21.24 1.16
N LYS A 130 2.04 20.13 0.98
CA LYS A 130 1.62 18.94 0.24
C LYS A 130 1.98 17.69 1.05
N THR A 131 1.08 16.72 1.08
CA THR A 131 1.30 15.42 1.73
C THR A 131 1.13 14.26 0.77
N LEU A 132 1.88 13.19 1.02
CA LEU A 132 1.70 11.90 0.36
C LEU A 132 0.60 11.14 1.11
N SER A 133 -0.36 10.59 0.37
CA SER A 133 -1.41 9.72 0.92
C SER A 133 -1.66 8.58 -0.04
N ILE A 134 -1.99 7.42 0.51
CA ILE A 134 -2.45 6.28 -0.27
C ILE A 134 -3.91 6.52 -0.66
N THR A 135 -4.22 6.44 -1.95
CA THR A 135 -5.58 6.56 -2.50
C THR A 135 -6.22 5.20 -2.72
N ASP A 136 -5.41 4.15 -2.92
CA ASP A 136 -5.89 2.77 -3.05
C ASP A 136 -4.85 1.77 -2.52
N ILE A 137 -5.34 0.73 -1.84
CA ILE A 137 -4.59 -0.47 -1.47
C ILE A 137 -5.40 -1.66 -2.00
N THR A 138 -5.05 -2.19 -3.17
CA THR A 138 -5.71 -3.38 -3.72
C THR A 138 -4.96 -4.64 -3.27
N PRO A 139 -5.63 -5.70 -2.78
CA PRO A 139 -7.09 -5.92 -2.68
C PRO A 139 -7.78 -5.02 -1.65
N ASN A 140 -8.99 -4.55 -1.94
CA ASN A 140 -9.74 -3.53 -1.19
C ASN A 140 -11.24 -3.80 -0.97
N LEU A 141 -11.78 -4.92 -1.46
CA LEU A 141 -13.22 -5.20 -1.34
C LEU A 141 -13.52 -5.80 0.04
N SER A 142 -14.59 -5.31 0.67
CA SER A 142 -15.00 -5.78 2.00
C SER A 142 -15.32 -7.27 1.98
N GLY A 143 -14.68 -8.03 2.89
CA GLY A 143 -14.91 -9.46 3.06
C GLY A 143 -14.37 -10.35 1.93
N GLU A 144 -13.65 -9.80 0.96
CA GLU A 144 -13.14 -10.61 -0.14
C GLU A 144 -12.05 -11.59 0.33
N ARG A 145 -12.04 -12.77 -0.30
CA ARG A 145 -10.91 -13.70 -0.28
C ARG A 145 -10.33 -13.71 -1.68
N VAL A 146 -9.05 -13.39 -1.79
CA VAL A 146 -8.37 -13.32 -3.08
C VAL A 146 -7.63 -14.61 -3.38
N GLY A 147 -7.45 -14.89 -4.67
CA GLY A 147 -6.71 -16.05 -5.14
C GLY A 147 -5.21 -15.95 -4.83
N VAL A 148 -4.53 -17.07 -4.96
CA VAL A 148 -3.11 -17.23 -4.58
C VAL A 148 -2.13 -16.44 -5.44
N GLY A 149 -2.56 -15.94 -6.61
CA GLY A 149 -1.74 -15.10 -7.48
C GLY A 149 -1.81 -13.60 -7.14
N MET A 150 -2.69 -13.19 -6.22
CA MET A 150 -3.01 -11.78 -6.01
C MET A 150 -1.83 -10.94 -5.51
N PRO A 151 -1.43 -9.87 -6.21
CA PRO A 151 -0.43 -8.92 -5.71
C PRO A 151 -1.03 -7.95 -4.68
N ILE A 152 -0.17 -7.22 -3.98
CA ILE A 152 -0.58 -6.05 -3.16
C ILE A 152 -0.18 -4.79 -3.92
N MET A 153 -1.16 -4.00 -4.36
CA MET A 153 -0.94 -2.81 -5.18
C MET A 153 -1.29 -1.56 -4.39
N LEU A 154 -0.38 -0.59 -4.38
CA LEU A 154 -0.58 0.70 -3.74
C LEU A 154 -0.56 1.81 -4.77
N ARG A 155 -1.58 2.66 -4.74
CA ARG A 155 -1.62 3.92 -5.48
C ARG A 155 -1.52 5.09 -4.51
N PHE A 156 -0.64 6.04 -4.83
CA PHE A 156 -0.50 7.29 -4.10
C PHE A 156 -1.23 8.43 -4.81
N ASN A 157 -1.59 9.47 -4.06
CA ASN A 157 -2.24 10.68 -4.61
C ASN A 157 -1.34 11.54 -5.50
N ARG A 158 -0.07 11.16 -5.70
CA ARG A 158 0.95 11.88 -6.47
C ARG A 158 2.18 11.00 -6.71
N PRO A 159 3.04 11.36 -7.69
CA PRO A 159 4.35 10.76 -7.84
C PRO A 159 5.19 10.82 -6.57
N VAL A 160 5.94 9.74 -6.31
CA VAL A 160 6.89 9.63 -5.20
C VAL A 160 8.29 9.92 -5.73
N THR A 161 8.94 10.95 -5.19
CA THR A 161 10.30 11.33 -5.57
C THR A 161 11.33 10.41 -4.89
N ASP A 162 11.23 10.24 -3.57
CA ASP A 162 12.07 9.32 -2.80
C ASP A 162 11.36 7.98 -2.58
N LYS A 163 11.39 7.16 -3.64
CA LYS A 163 10.79 5.82 -3.65
C LYS A 163 11.40 4.91 -2.59
N ALA A 164 12.70 5.03 -2.33
CA ALA A 164 13.41 4.19 -1.37
C ALA A 164 12.97 4.50 0.08
N ALA A 165 12.79 5.78 0.43
CA ALA A 165 12.27 6.15 1.76
C ALA A 165 10.84 5.63 1.99
N VAL A 166 9.98 5.77 0.98
CA VAL A 166 8.60 5.24 1.05
C VAL A 166 8.59 3.72 1.14
N GLU A 167 9.35 3.02 0.30
CA GLU A 167 9.37 1.56 0.25
C GLU A 167 9.85 0.92 1.57
N ARG A 168 10.85 1.52 2.25
CA ARG A 168 11.29 1.07 3.58
C ARG A 168 10.22 1.15 4.65
N ALA A 169 9.21 2.01 4.45
CA ALA A 169 8.10 2.17 5.38
C ALA A 169 6.95 1.18 5.10
N LEU A 170 7.05 0.37 4.05
CA LEU A 170 6.07 -0.64 3.67
C LEU A 170 6.48 -2.02 4.19
N GLN A 171 5.57 -2.69 4.88
CA GLN A 171 5.81 -4.01 5.46
C GLN A 171 4.69 -4.97 5.08
N VAL A 172 5.07 -6.17 4.64
CA VAL A 172 4.16 -7.28 4.34
C VAL A 172 4.51 -8.44 5.26
N THR A 173 3.54 -8.88 6.05
CA THR A 173 3.72 -9.95 7.05
C THR A 173 2.66 -11.03 6.81
N PRO A 174 2.98 -12.07 6.03
CA PRO A 174 2.10 -13.23 5.85
C PRO A 174 2.14 -14.17 7.04
N ASP A 175 1.02 -14.82 7.36
CA ASP A 175 0.96 -15.91 8.35
C ASP A 175 1.84 -17.10 7.91
N LYS A 176 1.97 -17.36 6.60
CA LYS A 176 2.87 -18.36 6.01
C LYS A 176 3.95 -17.66 5.17
N PRO A 177 5.20 -17.58 5.65
CA PRO A 177 6.27 -16.84 4.98
C PRO A 177 6.52 -17.23 3.53
N VAL A 178 6.75 -16.22 2.70
CA VAL A 178 7.18 -16.36 1.30
C VAL A 178 8.01 -15.13 0.93
N GLU A 179 9.09 -15.34 0.19
CA GLU A 179 9.92 -14.25 -0.32
C GLU A 179 9.09 -13.39 -1.29
N GLY A 180 9.23 -12.07 -1.23
CA GLY A 180 8.59 -11.17 -2.18
C GLY A 180 9.30 -9.83 -2.25
N ALA A 181 8.96 -9.06 -3.28
CA ALA A 181 9.59 -7.79 -3.58
C ALA A 181 8.58 -6.76 -4.10
N TRP A 182 8.86 -5.50 -3.78
CA TRP A 182 8.18 -4.35 -4.37
C TRP A 182 8.72 -4.07 -5.77
N ASN A 183 7.87 -3.54 -6.64
CA ASN A 183 8.24 -3.01 -7.94
C ASN A 183 7.42 -1.74 -8.22
N TRP A 184 8.11 -0.65 -8.54
CA TRP A 184 7.49 0.62 -8.92
C TRP A 184 7.06 0.61 -10.38
N ILE A 185 5.81 0.25 -10.63
CA ILE A 185 5.25 0.17 -11.99
C ILE A 185 4.86 1.53 -12.57
N ALA A 186 4.74 2.57 -11.73
CA ALA A 186 4.52 3.95 -12.15
C ALA A 186 5.21 4.93 -11.17
N PRO A 187 5.26 6.25 -11.46
CA PRO A 187 5.78 7.23 -10.52
C PRO A 187 5.02 7.28 -9.19
N ASP A 188 3.73 6.96 -9.19
CA ASP A 188 2.80 7.02 -8.06
C ASP A 188 2.21 5.64 -7.68
N GLN A 189 2.73 4.54 -8.26
CA GLN A 189 2.23 3.19 -8.00
C GLN A 189 3.38 2.21 -7.73
N VAL A 190 3.22 1.43 -6.66
CA VAL A 190 4.12 0.34 -6.30
C VAL A 190 3.32 -0.94 -6.06
N THR A 191 3.86 -2.07 -6.50
CA THR A 191 3.21 -3.37 -6.37
C THR A 191 4.15 -4.37 -5.68
N TYR A 192 3.64 -5.10 -4.69
CA TYR A 192 4.32 -6.23 -4.09
C TYR A 192 3.85 -7.52 -4.72
N ARG A 193 4.81 -8.34 -5.16
CA ARG A 193 4.56 -9.71 -5.61
C ARG A 193 5.55 -10.65 -4.92
N THR A 194 5.07 -11.84 -4.61
CA THR A 194 5.87 -12.93 -4.06
C THR A 194 6.64 -13.67 -5.16
N LYS A 195 7.72 -14.36 -4.79
CA LYS A 195 8.53 -15.16 -5.71
C LYS A 195 7.76 -16.35 -6.27
N THR A 196 6.94 -16.96 -5.43
CA THR A 196 5.99 -18.01 -5.78
C THR A 196 4.60 -17.58 -5.30
N TYR A 197 3.53 -18.20 -5.78
CA TYR A 197 2.17 -17.88 -5.31
C TYR A 197 2.05 -17.94 -3.79
N TRP A 198 1.13 -17.15 -3.24
CA TRP A 198 0.79 -17.23 -1.83
C TRP A 198 0.38 -18.66 -1.46
N GLN A 199 0.82 -19.14 -0.30
CA GLN A 199 0.22 -20.34 0.28
C GLN A 199 -1.29 -20.09 0.52
N PRO A 200 -2.17 -21.05 0.23
CA PRO A 200 -3.62 -20.85 0.40
C PRO A 200 -4.01 -20.78 1.88
N HIS A 201 -5.23 -20.30 2.14
CA HIS A 201 -5.85 -20.27 3.48
C HIS A 201 -4.97 -19.57 4.53
N GLN A 202 -4.62 -18.32 4.26
CA GLN A 202 -3.80 -17.50 5.18
C GLN A 202 -4.23 -16.04 5.17
N ARG A 203 -3.80 -15.29 6.18
CA ARG A 203 -3.89 -13.83 6.15
C ARG A 203 -2.53 -13.22 5.90
N VAL A 204 -2.55 -12.06 5.26
CA VAL A 204 -1.37 -11.23 5.02
C VAL A 204 -1.66 -9.85 5.60
N ARG A 205 -0.85 -9.42 6.56
CA ARG A 205 -0.92 -8.07 7.12
C ARG A 205 -0.02 -7.15 6.32
N PHE A 206 -0.61 -6.13 5.71
CA PHE A 206 0.09 -5.03 5.08
C PHE A 206 0.08 -3.82 6.00
N GLN A 207 1.24 -3.21 6.22
CA GLN A 207 1.38 -1.98 7.00
C GLN A 207 2.23 -0.96 6.24
N ALA A 208 1.77 0.28 6.17
CA ALA A 208 2.47 1.42 5.62
C ALA A 208 2.69 2.46 6.72
N ARG A 209 3.90 2.53 7.28
CA ARG A 209 4.25 3.46 8.37
C ARG A 209 4.68 4.82 7.81
N LEU A 210 3.81 5.44 7.02
CA LEU A 210 4.15 6.60 6.20
C LEU A 210 4.11 7.93 6.96
N ALA A 211 3.47 8.02 8.13
CA ALA A 211 3.37 9.30 8.84
C ALA A 211 4.76 9.90 9.10
N GLY A 212 5.05 11.03 8.46
CA GLY A 212 6.33 11.73 8.58
C GLY A 212 7.45 11.23 7.67
N VAL A 213 7.24 10.18 6.89
CA VAL A 213 8.23 9.71 5.91
C VAL A 213 8.40 10.78 4.83
N ASN A 214 9.64 11.19 4.61
CA ASN A 214 9.98 12.14 3.55
C ASN A 214 9.93 11.41 2.20
N ALA A 215 8.97 11.79 1.37
CA ALA A 215 8.80 11.26 0.02
C ALA A 215 9.54 12.08 -1.05
N GLY A 216 10.40 13.01 -0.62
CA GLY A 216 11.14 13.95 -1.46
C GLY A 216 10.35 15.23 -1.82
N GLY A 217 11.05 16.26 -2.28
CA GLY A 217 10.43 17.51 -2.75
C GLY A 217 9.61 18.28 -1.70
N GLY A 218 9.92 18.10 -0.41
CA GLY A 218 9.17 18.71 0.70
C GLY A 218 7.81 18.05 0.99
N VAL A 219 7.54 16.88 0.38
CA VAL A 219 6.32 16.09 0.62
C VAL A 219 6.60 15.05 1.71
N TYR A 220 5.71 14.99 2.70
CA TYR A 220 5.77 13.99 3.76
C TYR A 220 4.51 13.12 3.75
N GLY A 221 4.65 11.86 4.15
CA GLY A 221 3.51 10.98 4.34
C GLY A 221 2.59 11.50 5.44
N ALA A 222 1.29 11.57 5.14
CA ALA A 222 0.30 12.19 6.01
C ALA A 222 -0.01 11.35 7.26
N LYS A 223 -0.22 10.04 7.04
CA LYS A 223 -0.69 9.09 8.04
C LYS A 223 -0.22 7.70 7.69
N ASP A 224 -0.29 6.80 8.67
CA ASP A 224 -0.11 5.37 8.44
C ASP A 224 -1.34 4.77 7.76
N ALA A 225 -1.16 3.59 7.16
CA ALA A 225 -2.23 2.73 6.70
C ALA A 225 -1.95 1.28 7.07
N GLU A 226 -3.00 0.50 7.26
CA GLU A 226 -2.92 -0.94 7.51
C GLU A 226 -4.08 -1.64 6.83
N GLN A 227 -3.81 -2.85 6.35
CA GLN A 227 -4.83 -3.73 5.81
C GLN A 227 -4.51 -5.20 6.09
N VAL A 228 -5.55 -5.99 6.33
CA VAL A 228 -5.46 -7.45 6.40
C VAL A 228 -6.09 -8.03 5.14
N ILE A 229 -5.28 -8.74 4.35
CA ILE A 229 -5.68 -9.41 3.13
C ILE A 229 -5.90 -10.89 3.45
N THR A 230 -7.00 -11.46 2.98
CA THR A 230 -7.29 -12.89 3.16
C THR A 230 -7.04 -13.64 1.86
N ILE A 231 -6.09 -14.57 1.86
CA ILE A 231 -5.84 -15.49 0.75
C ILE A 231 -6.78 -16.68 0.87
N GLY A 232 -7.54 -16.94 -0.18
CA GLY A 232 -8.48 -18.05 -0.28
C GLY A 232 -7.82 -19.39 -0.59
N ALA A 233 -8.62 -20.30 -1.15
CA ALA A 233 -8.16 -21.59 -1.64
C ALA A 233 -7.24 -21.40 -2.86
N ALA A 234 -6.34 -22.34 -3.11
CA ALA A 234 -5.52 -22.32 -4.30
C ALA A 234 -6.36 -22.72 -5.52
N GLN A 235 -6.98 -21.75 -6.19
CA GLN A 235 -7.70 -21.97 -7.44
C GLN A 235 -6.85 -21.59 -8.64
N ILE A 236 -6.52 -22.60 -9.45
CA ILE A 236 -5.67 -22.49 -10.62
C ILE A 236 -6.37 -23.17 -11.78
N THR A 237 -6.54 -22.42 -12.86
CA THR A 237 -7.05 -22.91 -14.14
C THR A 237 -5.88 -23.06 -15.11
N THR A 238 -5.70 -24.26 -15.64
CA THR A 238 -4.69 -24.50 -16.70
C THR A 238 -5.42 -24.81 -18.00
N GLY A 239 -5.10 -24.10 -19.08
CA GLY A 239 -5.76 -24.25 -20.38
C GLY A 239 -4.78 -24.45 -21.53
N SER A 240 -5.20 -25.23 -22.52
CA SER A 240 -4.51 -25.34 -23.80
C SER A 240 -5.43 -24.85 -24.90
N ILE A 241 -5.07 -23.73 -25.51
CA ILE A 241 -5.81 -23.07 -26.59
C ILE A 241 -5.89 -23.96 -27.82
N ALA A 242 -4.83 -24.71 -28.12
CA ALA A 242 -4.79 -25.68 -29.20
C ALA A 242 -5.63 -26.94 -28.93
N LYS A 243 -5.87 -27.30 -27.67
CA LYS A 243 -6.72 -28.43 -27.28
C LYS A 243 -8.14 -28.01 -26.91
N HIS A 244 -8.45 -26.71 -26.95
CA HIS A 244 -9.78 -26.15 -26.67
C HIS A 244 -10.38 -26.52 -25.30
N HIS A 245 -9.52 -26.82 -24.31
CA HIS A 245 -9.96 -27.27 -22.98
C HIS A 245 -9.14 -26.61 -21.89
N MET A 246 -9.82 -26.25 -20.79
CA MET A 246 -9.20 -25.82 -19.54
C MET A 246 -9.64 -26.71 -18.38
N THR A 247 -8.76 -26.87 -17.40
CA THR A 247 -9.04 -27.63 -16.18
C THR A 247 -8.91 -26.69 -14.99
N VAL A 248 -9.98 -26.56 -14.22
CA VAL A 248 -10.03 -25.77 -13.00
C VAL A 248 -9.74 -26.68 -11.81
N LYS A 249 -8.69 -26.36 -11.06
CA LYS A 249 -8.33 -27.05 -9.81
C LYS A 249 -8.51 -26.11 -8.63
N ARG A 250 -8.93 -26.66 -7.49
CA ARG A 250 -8.96 -25.97 -6.19
C ARG A 250 -8.28 -26.83 -5.15
N ASP A 251 -7.28 -26.27 -4.48
CA ASP A 251 -6.43 -26.97 -3.50
C ASP A 251 -5.88 -28.31 -4.06
N GLY A 252 -5.43 -28.26 -5.32
CA GLY A 252 -4.88 -29.41 -6.04
C GLY A 252 -5.91 -30.40 -6.61
N ARG A 253 -7.19 -30.31 -6.23
CA ARG A 253 -8.25 -31.20 -6.71
C ARG A 253 -8.91 -30.63 -7.96
N THR A 254 -9.09 -31.45 -8.99
CA THR A 254 -9.84 -31.06 -10.19
C THR A 254 -11.32 -30.87 -9.83
N LEU A 255 -11.84 -29.68 -10.10
CA LEU A 255 -13.27 -29.38 -9.93
C LEU A 255 -14.04 -29.59 -11.23
N ARG A 256 -13.47 -29.15 -12.36
CA ARG A 256 -14.11 -29.24 -13.67
C ARG A 256 -13.09 -29.15 -14.80
N THR A 257 -13.34 -29.89 -15.86
CA THR A 257 -12.73 -29.65 -17.17
C THR A 257 -13.79 -29.00 -18.07
N ILE A 258 -13.44 -27.86 -18.66
CA ILE A 258 -14.37 -27.01 -19.41
C ILE A 258 -13.89 -26.94 -20.87
N PRO A 259 -14.70 -27.40 -21.84
CA PRO A 259 -14.46 -27.10 -23.25
C PRO A 259 -14.67 -25.60 -23.48
N PHE A 260 -13.80 -24.98 -24.26
CA PHE A 260 -13.90 -23.58 -24.64
C PHE A 260 -13.62 -23.38 -26.12
N SER A 261 -13.97 -22.21 -26.64
CA SER A 261 -13.48 -21.69 -27.92
C SER A 261 -12.75 -20.38 -27.67
N ALA A 262 -11.45 -20.32 -27.99
CA ALA A 262 -10.63 -19.13 -27.82
C ALA A 262 -10.66 -18.22 -29.07
N GLY A 263 -9.75 -17.26 -29.12
CA GLY A 263 -9.56 -16.33 -30.21
C GLY A 263 -9.19 -17.01 -31.53
N ASN A 264 -9.79 -16.57 -32.63
CA ASN A 264 -9.67 -17.20 -33.95
C ASN A 264 -8.25 -17.11 -34.56
N GLY A 265 -7.42 -16.20 -34.07
CA GLY A 265 -6.04 -16.03 -34.51
C GLY A 265 -5.84 -15.40 -35.89
N GLU A 266 -6.89 -14.85 -36.51
CA GLU A 266 -6.80 -14.17 -37.81
C GLU A 266 -5.91 -12.93 -37.76
N THR A 267 -5.87 -12.27 -36.60
CA THR A 267 -4.99 -11.13 -36.32
C THR A 267 -4.34 -11.32 -34.96
N ARG A 268 -3.24 -10.60 -34.70
CA ARG A 268 -2.63 -10.58 -33.36
C ARG A 268 -3.63 -10.17 -32.27
N GLU A 269 -4.51 -9.21 -32.58
CA GLU A 269 -5.57 -8.75 -31.66
C GLU A 269 -6.53 -9.89 -31.29
N PHE A 270 -6.92 -10.71 -32.26
CA PHE A 270 -7.86 -11.82 -32.07
C PHE A 270 -7.18 -13.14 -31.68
N THR A 271 -5.87 -13.14 -31.44
CA THR A 271 -5.17 -14.28 -30.85
C THR A 271 -5.25 -14.18 -29.33
N THR A 272 -5.87 -15.15 -28.67
CA THR A 272 -5.83 -15.25 -27.20
C THR A 272 -4.40 -15.40 -26.71
N THR A 273 -4.06 -14.66 -25.66
CA THR A 273 -2.72 -14.69 -25.07
C THR A 273 -2.44 -16.00 -24.33
N SER A 274 -1.21 -16.50 -24.48
CA SER A 274 -0.62 -17.54 -23.66
C SER A 274 0.11 -16.93 -22.47
N GLY A 275 0.21 -17.70 -21.39
CA GLY A 275 0.89 -17.38 -20.17
C GLY A 275 -0.04 -17.33 -18.95
N VAL A 276 0.56 -16.96 -17.81
CA VAL A 276 -0.11 -16.74 -16.54
C VAL A 276 -0.83 -15.39 -16.52
N HIS A 277 -2.15 -15.44 -16.35
CA HIS A 277 -3.01 -14.30 -16.05
C HIS A 277 -3.62 -14.43 -14.67
N LEU A 278 -4.17 -13.33 -14.16
CA LEU A 278 -4.97 -13.31 -12.94
C LEU A 278 -6.38 -12.82 -13.23
N LEU A 279 -7.38 -13.44 -12.60
CA LEU A 279 -8.76 -12.99 -12.70
C LEU A 279 -8.92 -11.65 -11.99
N MET A 280 -9.51 -10.65 -12.66
CA MET A 280 -9.53 -9.26 -12.20
C MET A 280 -10.89 -8.84 -11.65
N GLU A 281 -11.92 -8.90 -12.48
CA GLU A 281 -13.28 -8.48 -12.13
C GLU A 281 -14.29 -9.42 -12.80
N LYS A 282 -15.52 -9.39 -12.31
CA LYS A 282 -16.62 -10.13 -12.92
C LYS A 282 -17.85 -9.25 -13.07
N GLY A 283 -18.58 -9.42 -14.17
CA GLY A 283 -19.81 -8.69 -14.47
C GLY A 283 -20.87 -9.59 -15.10
N ASN A 284 -22.13 -9.28 -14.84
CA ASN A 284 -23.27 -10.02 -15.38
C ASN A 284 -24.51 -9.11 -15.50
N PRO A 285 -24.84 -8.61 -16.70
CA PRO A 285 -24.10 -8.75 -17.96
C PRO A 285 -22.88 -7.81 -18.08
N VAL A 286 -22.07 -7.99 -19.12
CA VAL A 286 -21.04 -7.05 -19.58
C VAL A 286 -21.29 -6.74 -21.06
N THR A 287 -21.26 -5.45 -21.42
CA THR A 287 -21.24 -5.01 -22.83
C THR A 287 -19.80 -4.92 -23.30
N MET A 288 -19.39 -5.84 -24.15
CA MET A 288 -18.07 -5.87 -24.78
C MET A 288 -18.11 -5.11 -26.10
N VAL A 289 -17.16 -4.21 -26.30
CA VAL A 289 -17.03 -3.40 -27.52
C VAL A 289 -15.62 -3.60 -28.07
N SER A 290 -15.47 -3.65 -29.40
CA SER A 290 -14.15 -3.73 -30.05
C SER A 290 -13.20 -2.65 -29.52
N PRO A 291 -12.00 -3.03 -29.02
CA PRO A 291 -11.01 -2.07 -28.56
C PRO A 291 -10.60 -1.10 -29.66
N GLY A 292 -10.71 0.21 -29.39
CA GLY A 292 -10.22 1.25 -30.31
C GLY A 292 -11.03 1.44 -31.59
N ARG A 293 -12.23 0.84 -31.71
CA ARG A 293 -13.10 0.95 -32.88
C ARG A 293 -14.44 1.59 -32.52
N GLN A 294 -14.98 2.38 -33.43
CA GLN A 294 -16.30 3.00 -33.35
C GLN A 294 -17.31 2.25 -34.20
N GLU A 295 -18.60 2.51 -33.95
CA GLU A 295 -19.67 1.96 -34.77
C GLU A 295 -19.50 2.42 -36.23
N GLY A 296 -19.45 1.47 -37.15
CA GLY A 296 -19.15 1.70 -38.56
C GLY A 296 -17.74 1.32 -39.01
N ASP A 297 -16.79 1.15 -38.07
CA ASP A 297 -15.44 0.69 -38.41
C ASP A 297 -15.45 -0.80 -38.82
N PRO A 298 -14.61 -1.22 -39.80
CA PRO A 298 -14.42 -2.63 -40.11
C PRO A 298 -14.05 -3.45 -38.85
N GLY A 299 -14.79 -4.53 -38.60
CA GLY A 299 -14.61 -5.41 -37.42
C GLY A 299 -14.99 -4.77 -36.08
N TYR A 300 -15.80 -3.71 -36.08
CA TYR A 300 -16.55 -3.29 -34.90
C TYR A 300 -17.52 -4.40 -34.45
N TYR A 301 -17.51 -4.72 -33.16
CA TYR A 301 -18.52 -5.52 -32.50
C TYR A 301 -18.98 -4.82 -31.22
N LYS A 302 -20.25 -5.04 -30.89
CA LYS A 302 -20.85 -4.71 -29.60
C LYS A 302 -21.69 -5.89 -29.16
N GLN A 303 -21.21 -6.62 -28.16
CA GLN A 303 -21.83 -7.85 -27.70
C GLN A 303 -22.12 -7.76 -26.21
N VAL A 304 -23.37 -8.04 -25.85
CA VAL A 304 -23.75 -8.24 -24.44
C VAL A 304 -23.53 -9.70 -24.10
N VAL A 305 -22.77 -9.96 -23.04
CA VAL A 305 -22.48 -11.31 -22.57
C VAL A 305 -22.77 -11.45 -21.09
N ASN A 306 -23.20 -12.65 -20.69
CA ASN A 306 -23.50 -12.97 -19.30
C ASN A 306 -22.34 -13.70 -18.64
N HIS A 307 -22.28 -13.60 -17.30
CA HIS A 307 -21.30 -14.29 -16.45
C HIS A 307 -19.84 -14.11 -16.93
N ALA A 308 -19.45 -12.86 -17.20
CA ALA A 308 -18.13 -12.55 -17.70
C ALA A 308 -17.12 -12.37 -16.55
N VAL A 309 -15.97 -13.02 -16.65
CA VAL A 309 -14.83 -12.86 -15.74
C VAL A 309 -13.63 -12.39 -16.56
N ARG A 310 -13.14 -11.18 -16.27
CA ARG A 310 -12.03 -10.53 -16.98
C ARG A 310 -10.69 -11.08 -16.48
N PHE A 311 -9.75 -11.31 -17.39
CA PHE A 311 -8.39 -11.74 -17.03
C PHE A 311 -7.25 -11.01 -17.77
N SER A 312 -7.54 -10.05 -18.64
CA SER A 312 -6.53 -9.14 -19.20
C SER A 312 -7.06 -7.74 -19.45
N ASN A 313 -6.16 -6.76 -19.59
CA ASN A 313 -6.55 -5.39 -19.95
C ASN A 313 -6.89 -5.20 -21.43
N SER A 314 -6.41 -6.08 -22.30
CA SER A 314 -6.77 -6.13 -23.72
C SER A 314 -8.18 -6.68 -23.96
N GLY A 315 -8.93 -7.01 -22.91
CA GLY A 315 -10.34 -7.37 -23.00
C GLY A 315 -10.60 -8.85 -23.19
N GLU A 316 -9.77 -9.73 -22.63
CA GLU A 316 -10.05 -11.17 -22.62
C GLU A 316 -10.87 -11.56 -21.38
N TYR A 317 -11.92 -12.36 -21.62
CA TYR A 317 -12.85 -12.83 -20.59
C TYR A 317 -13.16 -14.30 -20.77
N VAL A 318 -13.49 -14.97 -19.66
CA VAL A 318 -14.30 -16.20 -19.69
C VAL A 318 -15.76 -15.78 -19.60
N HIS A 319 -16.62 -16.14 -20.55
CA HIS A 319 -18.03 -15.74 -20.52
C HIS A 319 -18.96 -16.73 -21.22
N ALA A 320 -20.27 -16.56 -20.99
CA ALA A 320 -21.30 -17.36 -21.65
C ALA A 320 -21.36 -17.02 -23.14
N ALA A 321 -21.30 -18.05 -23.98
CA ALA A 321 -21.35 -17.90 -25.43
C ALA A 321 -22.25 -18.97 -26.08
N PRO A 322 -23.59 -18.90 -25.89
CA PRO A 322 -24.54 -19.89 -26.42
C PRO A 322 -24.45 -20.06 -27.94
N TRP A 323 -24.06 -19.02 -28.67
CA TRP A 323 -23.90 -19.04 -30.12
C TRP A 323 -22.71 -19.88 -30.62
N SER A 324 -21.79 -20.30 -29.74
CA SER A 324 -20.56 -21.02 -30.13
C SER A 324 -20.40 -22.39 -29.48
N VAL A 325 -21.46 -22.94 -28.88
CA VAL A 325 -21.40 -24.25 -28.18
C VAL A 325 -20.93 -25.39 -29.10
N GLY A 326 -21.24 -25.32 -30.40
CA GLY A 326 -20.75 -26.30 -31.39
C GLY A 326 -19.24 -26.24 -31.64
N SER A 327 -18.58 -25.10 -31.38
CA SER A 327 -17.13 -24.93 -31.54
C SER A 327 -16.35 -25.19 -30.26
N GLN A 328 -16.99 -25.09 -29.10
CA GLN A 328 -16.33 -25.24 -27.80
C GLN A 328 -15.78 -26.66 -27.63
N GLY A 329 -14.48 -26.79 -27.44
CA GLY A 329 -13.79 -28.08 -27.37
C GLY A 329 -13.20 -28.56 -28.72
N SER A 330 -13.43 -27.83 -29.81
CA SER A 330 -13.04 -28.26 -31.17
C SER A 330 -12.43 -27.17 -32.06
N ALA A 331 -12.80 -25.90 -31.88
CA ALA A 331 -12.33 -24.81 -32.72
C ALA A 331 -12.32 -23.48 -31.96
N ASN A 332 -11.52 -22.52 -32.44
CA ASN A 332 -11.42 -21.17 -31.87
C ASN A 332 -12.10 -20.16 -32.82
N VAL A 333 -13.17 -19.52 -32.35
CA VAL A 333 -14.01 -18.62 -33.16
C VAL A 333 -14.26 -17.25 -32.52
N SER A 334 -13.62 -16.94 -31.38
CA SER A 334 -13.81 -15.66 -30.68
C SER A 334 -12.83 -14.58 -31.16
N HIS A 335 -12.97 -13.36 -30.62
CA HIS A 335 -12.00 -12.27 -30.80
C HIS A 335 -10.91 -12.22 -29.70
N GLY A 336 -10.72 -13.31 -28.95
CA GLY A 336 -9.71 -13.43 -27.88
C GLY A 336 -10.26 -13.97 -26.56
N CYS A 337 -11.56 -13.85 -26.33
CA CYS A 337 -12.22 -14.42 -25.15
C CYS A 337 -12.23 -15.96 -25.15
N LEU A 338 -12.37 -16.54 -23.96
CA LEU A 338 -12.69 -17.95 -23.79
C LEU A 338 -14.21 -18.12 -23.75
N ASN A 339 -14.81 -18.40 -24.90
CA ASN A 339 -16.22 -18.72 -25.02
C ASN A 339 -16.48 -20.07 -24.34
N VAL A 340 -17.43 -20.11 -23.41
CA VAL A 340 -17.86 -21.36 -22.76
C VAL A 340 -19.40 -21.45 -22.74
N SER A 341 -19.92 -22.66 -22.52
CA SER A 341 -21.37 -22.87 -22.40
C SER A 341 -21.95 -22.02 -21.25
N PRO A 342 -23.21 -21.56 -21.32
CA PRO A 342 -23.80 -20.76 -20.25
C PRO A 342 -23.69 -21.36 -18.84
N SER A 343 -23.84 -22.69 -18.71
CA SER A 343 -23.70 -23.40 -17.42
C SER A 343 -22.26 -23.38 -16.88
N ASN A 344 -21.26 -23.54 -17.75
CA ASN A 344 -19.85 -23.41 -17.37
C ASN A 344 -19.48 -21.96 -17.03
N ALA A 345 -20.01 -20.97 -17.75
CA ALA A 345 -19.77 -19.57 -17.45
C ALA A 345 -20.33 -19.18 -16.07
N SER A 346 -21.60 -19.52 -15.80
CA SER A 346 -22.23 -19.28 -14.50
C SER A 346 -21.45 -19.96 -13.37
N TRP A 347 -21.10 -21.24 -13.54
CA TRP A 347 -20.31 -21.96 -12.55
C TRP A 347 -18.94 -21.31 -12.29
N PHE A 348 -18.21 -20.95 -13.35
CA PHE A 348 -16.89 -20.32 -13.23
C PHE A 348 -16.99 -18.94 -12.55
N TYR A 349 -18.00 -18.15 -12.92
CA TYR A 349 -18.31 -16.85 -12.34
C TYR A 349 -18.58 -16.92 -10.83
N ASP A 350 -19.32 -17.94 -10.39
CA ASP A 350 -19.71 -18.11 -8.98
C ASP A 350 -18.54 -18.50 -8.09
N ILE A 351 -17.62 -19.33 -8.61
CA ILE A 351 -16.48 -19.80 -7.82
C ILE A 351 -15.26 -18.88 -7.88
N MET A 352 -15.22 -17.91 -8.80
CA MET A 352 -14.03 -17.10 -9.03
C MET A 352 -13.66 -16.26 -7.81
N GLN A 353 -12.36 -16.19 -7.52
CA GLN A 353 -11.77 -15.23 -6.61
C GLN A 353 -10.89 -14.29 -7.41
N ARG A 354 -10.95 -13.01 -7.08
CA ARG A 354 -10.04 -12.01 -7.66
C ARG A 354 -8.60 -12.40 -7.35
N GLY A 355 -7.72 -12.45 -8.34
CA GLY A 355 -6.35 -12.94 -8.22
C GLY A 355 -6.18 -14.46 -8.35
N ASP A 356 -7.24 -15.21 -8.68
CA ASP A 356 -7.10 -16.60 -9.13
C ASP A 356 -6.29 -16.68 -10.41
N VAL A 357 -5.57 -17.79 -10.59
CA VAL A 357 -4.65 -17.96 -11.72
C VAL A 357 -5.35 -18.62 -12.90
N ILE A 358 -5.13 -18.10 -14.09
CA ILE A 358 -5.39 -18.80 -15.36
C ILE A 358 -4.12 -18.84 -16.20
N ASP A 359 -3.57 -20.05 -16.38
CA ASP A 359 -2.35 -20.31 -17.14
C ASP A 359 -2.71 -20.95 -18.47
N LEU A 360 -2.53 -20.21 -19.56
CA LEU A 360 -2.91 -20.60 -20.91
C LEU A 360 -1.69 -20.93 -21.76
N THR A 361 -1.79 -21.93 -22.61
CA THR A 361 -0.72 -22.30 -23.55
C THR A 361 -1.29 -22.55 -24.94
N GLY A 362 -0.43 -22.52 -25.96
CA GLY A 362 -0.80 -22.96 -27.31
C GLY A 362 -1.06 -21.85 -28.31
N THR A 363 -0.64 -20.60 -28.03
CA THR A 363 -0.58 -19.51 -29.02
C THR A 363 0.80 -18.85 -29.02
N SER A 364 1.12 -18.18 -30.13
CA SER A 364 2.36 -17.41 -30.27
C SER A 364 2.33 -16.04 -29.57
N ARG A 365 1.14 -15.55 -29.19
CA ARG A 365 0.97 -14.28 -28.48
C ARG A 365 1.11 -14.51 -26.99
N GLN A 366 2.17 -14.01 -26.37
CA GLN A 366 2.32 -14.03 -24.91
C GLN A 366 1.57 -12.87 -24.27
N LEU A 367 1.05 -13.07 -23.07
CA LEU A 367 0.51 -12.00 -22.24
C LEU A 367 1.63 -11.01 -21.91
N GLU A 368 1.38 -9.72 -22.11
CA GLU A 368 2.30 -8.68 -21.71
C GLU A 368 2.25 -8.44 -20.17
N PRO A 369 3.38 -8.19 -19.49
CA PRO A 369 3.39 -7.99 -18.03
C PRO A 369 2.50 -6.86 -17.51
N ASP A 370 2.23 -5.85 -18.34
CA ASP A 370 1.41 -4.67 -18.08
C ASP A 370 -0.01 -4.78 -18.64
N ASN A 371 -0.37 -5.90 -19.29
CA ASN A 371 -1.70 -6.17 -19.81
C ASN A 371 -2.65 -6.65 -18.69
N GLY A 372 -2.92 -5.76 -17.74
CA GLY A 372 -3.70 -6.07 -16.55
C GLY A 372 -2.78 -6.52 -15.43
N TRP A 373 -3.03 -7.70 -14.87
CA TRP A 373 -2.22 -8.26 -13.78
C TRP A 373 -1.27 -9.35 -14.28
N GLY A 374 -0.60 -9.11 -15.41
CA GLY A 374 0.36 -10.01 -16.05
C GLY A 374 1.73 -10.12 -15.37
N GLN A 375 1.85 -9.68 -14.12
CA GLN A 375 3.12 -9.54 -13.40
C GLN A 375 3.89 -10.87 -13.25
N TRP A 376 3.17 -11.99 -13.28
CA TRP A 376 3.74 -13.35 -13.24
C TRP A 376 4.46 -13.76 -14.55
N GLN A 377 4.31 -12.99 -15.63
CA GLN A 377 5.11 -13.12 -16.85
C GLN A 377 6.58 -12.73 -16.66
N MET A 378 6.87 -11.91 -15.64
CA MET A 378 8.23 -11.53 -15.31
C MET A 378 8.84 -12.54 -14.34
N SER A 379 10.08 -12.95 -14.61
CA SER A 379 10.88 -13.66 -13.61
C SER A 379 10.97 -12.84 -12.32
N PHE A 380 11.13 -13.51 -11.19
CA PHE A 380 11.21 -12.82 -9.91
C PHE A 380 12.43 -11.91 -9.83
N GLU A 381 13.55 -12.31 -10.44
CA GLU A 381 14.77 -11.51 -10.52
C GLU A 381 14.53 -10.20 -11.26
N LYS A 382 13.85 -10.25 -12.42
CA LYS A 382 13.49 -9.04 -13.18
C LYS A 382 12.46 -8.19 -12.44
N TRP A 383 11.51 -8.81 -11.76
CA TRP A 383 10.53 -8.11 -10.94
C TRP A 383 11.21 -7.33 -9.81
N ARG A 384 12.14 -7.97 -9.10
CA ARG A 384 12.86 -7.38 -7.96
C ARG A 384 13.68 -6.15 -8.37
N GLN A 385 14.22 -6.10 -9.59
CA GLN A 385 14.97 -4.94 -10.11
C GLN A 385 14.15 -3.64 -10.17
N GLY A 386 12.81 -3.71 -10.11
CA GLY A 386 11.96 -2.52 -10.02
C GLY A 386 11.78 -1.98 -8.60
N SER A 387 12.38 -2.60 -7.58
CA SER A 387 12.43 -2.11 -6.21
C SER A 387 13.38 -0.90 -6.13
N ALA A 388 13.06 0.05 -5.26
CA ALA A 388 13.97 1.15 -4.94
C ALA A 388 15.03 0.77 -3.89
N LEU A 389 15.05 -0.50 -3.43
CA LEU A 389 15.92 -1.03 -2.38
C LEU A 389 16.83 -2.17 -2.87
N SER A 390 16.64 -2.64 -4.10
CA SER A 390 17.35 -3.79 -4.68
C SER A 390 18.71 -3.46 -5.28
#